data_AF-A0A8H7B548-F1
#
_entry.id   AF-A0A8H7B548-F1
#
_cell.length_a   1.000
_cell.length_b   1.000
_cell.length_c   1.000
_cell.angle_alpha   90.00
_cell.angle_beta   90.00
_cell.angle_gamma   90.00
#
_symmetry.space_group_name_H-M   'P 1'
#
loop_
_entity.id
_entity.type
_entity.pdbx_description
1 polymer ?
#
loop_
_entity_poly.entity_id
_entity_poly.type
_entity_poly.pdbx_seq_one_letter_code
_entity_poly.pdbx_strand_id
1 'polypeptide(L)'
;MNPSERTKEALLAKTEALCGSIIDTRKDDPWGGDGYLSTILRAVKMQDATDYSEDDTRTEFPPALDYATSAQRELLIREQSAALIRTAQGISTLVRDLQELWLFGGLDTLSDPADEETNRTKALAVAEMIEALAKQGPGGIKQKEDSTTKKETNGEA
;
A
#
# COMPACT_ATOMS: atom_id res chain seq x y z
N MET A 1 -13.23 -14.19 -9.18
CA MET A 1 -11.90 -13.76 -8.67
C MET A 1 -12.13 -12.88 -7.46
N ASN A 2 -11.52 -13.23 -6.33
CA ASN A 2 -11.69 -12.46 -5.10
C ASN A 2 -10.88 -11.14 -5.18
N PRO A 3 -11.43 -10.02 -4.67
CA PRO A 3 -10.78 -8.71 -4.75
C PRO A 3 -9.44 -8.66 -4.00
N SER A 4 -9.31 -9.44 -2.93
CA SER A 4 -8.08 -9.57 -2.12
C SER A 4 -6.92 -10.26 -2.87
N GLU A 5 -7.23 -11.23 -3.73
CA GLU A 5 -6.19 -11.89 -4.53
C GLU A 5 -5.63 -10.97 -5.62
N ARG A 6 -6.51 -10.16 -6.23
CA ARG A 6 -6.12 -9.18 -7.24
C ARG A 6 -5.22 -8.07 -6.67
N THR A 7 -5.44 -7.63 -5.43
CA THR A 7 -4.58 -6.61 -4.79
C THR A 7 -3.23 -7.20 -4.42
N LYS A 8 -3.18 -8.44 -3.92
CA LYS A 8 -1.94 -9.16 -3.64
C LYS A 8 -1.09 -9.36 -4.89
N GLU A 9 -1.69 -9.82 -5.99
CA GLU A 9 -0.98 -9.99 -7.27
C GLU A 9 -0.45 -8.67 -7.80
N ALA A 10 -1.22 -7.59 -7.71
CA ALA A 10 -0.77 -6.25 -8.12
C ALA A 10 0.43 -5.75 -7.28
N LEU A 11 0.42 -6.01 -5.96
CA LEU A 11 1.54 -5.65 -5.07
C LEU A 11 2.80 -6.45 -5.37
N LEU A 12 2.67 -7.75 -5.60
CA LEU A 12 3.80 -8.60 -6.00
C LEU A 12 4.38 -8.14 -7.34
N ALA A 13 3.54 -7.93 -8.35
CA ALA A 13 3.98 -7.43 -9.65
C ALA A 13 4.69 -6.06 -9.55
N LYS A 14 4.16 -5.14 -8.73
CA LYS A 14 4.79 -3.82 -8.49
C LYS A 14 6.15 -3.98 -7.78
N THR A 15 6.25 -4.90 -6.82
CA THR A 15 7.50 -5.18 -6.10
C THR A 15 8.55 -5.75 -7.03
N GLU A 16 8.20 -6.77 -7.82
CA GLU A 16 9.10 -7.38 -8.80
C GLU A 16 9.55 -6.38 -9.87
N ALA A 17 8.64 -5.53 -10.36
CA ALA A 17 8.99 -4.50 -11.32
C ALA A 17 9.98 -3.47 -10.74
N LEU A 18 9.75 -3.01 -9.51
CA LEU A 18 10.65 -2.06 -8.84
C LEU A 18 12.02 -2.70 -8.57
N CYS A 19 12.06 -3.89 -7.96
CA CYS A 19 13.32 -4.58 -7.67
C CYS A 19 14.08 -4.96 -8.95
N GLY A 20 13.38 -5.46 -9.97
CA GLY A 20 13.95 -5.82 -11.27
C GLY A 20 14.53 -4.62 -12.02
N SER A 21 14.00 -3.41 -11.80
CA SER A 21 14.57 -2.18 -12.37
C SER A 21 15.89 -1.77 -11.69
N ILE A 22 16.10 -2.15 -10.42
CA ILE A 22 17.35 -1.86 -9.69
C ILE A 22 18.43 -2.87 -10.08
N ILE A 23 18.12 -4.17 -10.00
CA ILE A 23 19.00 -5.29 -10.35
C ILE A 23 18.13 -6.33 -11.06
N ASP A 24 18.55 -6.78 -12.25
CA ASP A 24 17.86 -7.85 -12.98
C ASP A 24 18.57 -9.19 -12.74
N THR A 25 18.11 -9.92 -11.73
CA THR A 25 18.66 -11.24 -11.36
C THR A 25 18.22 -12.36 -12.30
N ARG A 26 17.34 -12.10 -13.27
CA ARG A 26 16.86 -13.10 -14.24
C ARG A 26 17.88 -13.38 -15.33
N LYS A 27 18.88 -12.51 -15.48
CA LYS A 27 20.00 -12.69 -16.39
C LYS A 27 21.20 -13.13 -15.57
N ASP A 28 21.83 -14.22 -16.00
CA ASP A 28 23.08 -14.71 -15.44
C ASP A 28 24.25 -13.88 -16.00
N ASP A 29 24.24 -12.59 -15.66
CA ASP A 29 25.29 -11.63 -15.99
C ASP A 29 26.15 -11.42 -14.74
N PRO A 30 27.48 -11.53 -14.81
CA PRO A 30 28.40 -11.18 -13.73
C PRO A 30 28.13 -9.83 -13.06
N TRP A 31 27.46 -8.92 -13.76
CA TRP A 31 27.17 -7.56 -13.30
C TRP A 31 25.73 -7.34 -12.81
N GLY A 32 24.88 -8.38 -12.77
CA GLY A 32 23.51 -8.28 -12.24
C GLY A 32 22.47 -7.75 -13.24
N GLY A 33 22.64 -8.08 -14.52
CA GLY A 33 21.68 -7.84 -15.60
C GLY A 33 21.66 -6.40 -16.13
N ASP A 34 20.50 -5.93 -16.61
CA ASP A 34 20.31 -4.60 -17.23
C ASP A 34 19.64 -3.58 -16.28
N GLY A 35 19.74 -3.79 -14.97
CA GLY A 35 19.23 -2.84 -13.98
C GLY A 35 19.98 -1.50 -13.98
N TYR A 36 19.43 -0.52 -13.27
CA TYR A 36 20.06 0.80 -13.15
C TYR A 36 21.45 0.72 -12.51
N LEU A 37 21.62 -0.10 -11.47
CA LEU A 37 22.90 -0.24 -10.79
C LEU A 37 23.96 -0.92 -11.66
N SER A 38 23.59 -1.99 -12.37
CA SER A 38 24.52 -2.70 -13.24
C SER A 38 24.96 -1.83 -14.43
N THR A 39 24.04 -1.02 -14.96
CA THR A 39 24.32 -0.06 -16.03
C THR A 39 25.29 1.03 -15.56
N ILE A 40 25.10 1.58 -14.36
CA ILE A 40 26.03 2.55 -13.76
C ILE A 40 27.39 1.90 -13.53
N LEU A 41 27.43 0.71 -12.93
CA LEU A 41 28.68 0.01 -12.66
C LEU A 41 29.46 -0.27 -13.94
N ARG A 42 28.79 -0.67 -15.03
CA ARG A 42 29.44 -0.90 -16.33
C ARG A 42 30.01 0.38 -16.94
N ALA A 43 29.27 1.50 -16.84
CA ALA A 43 29.72 2.79 -17.32
C ALA A 43 30.96 3.30 -16.58
N VAL A 44 31.09 2.99 -15.29
CA VAL A 44 32.26 3.32 -14.46
C VAL A 44 33.41 2.33 -14.70
N LYS A 45 33.17 1.01 -14.66
CA LYS A 45 34.21 -0.03 -14.82
C LYS A 45 34.83 -0.08 -16.21
N MET A 46 34.18 0.38 -17.27
CA MET A 46 34.82 0.54 -18.59
C MET A 46 35.96 1.58 -18.61
N GLN A 47 36.19 2.33 -17.53
CA GLN A 47 37.45 3.06 -17.33
C GLN A 47 38.62 2.13 -16.93
N ASP A 48 38.34 0.98 -16.31
CA ASP A 48 39.35 -0.02 -15.91
C ASP A 48 39.56 -1.13 -16.96
N ALA A 49 38.75 -1.19 -18.03
CA ALA A 49 38.78 -2.26 -19.05
C ALA A 49 39.98 -2.18 -20.01
N THR A 50 41.14 -1.78 -19.51
CA THR A 50 42.46 -2.20 -20.00
C THR A 50 42.76 -3.68 -19.72
N ASP A 51 41.97 -4.35 -18.87
CA ASP A 51 42.26 -5.69 -18.33
C ASP A 51 41.99 -6.90 -19.25
N TYR A 52 41.57 -6.72 -20.52
CA TYR A 52 41.38 -7.84 -21.47
C TYR A 52 42.16 -7.70 -22.79
N SER A 53 43.28 -6.98 -22.78
CA SER A 53 44.25 -7.05 -23.88
C SER A 53 45.18 -8.25 -23.64
N GLU A 54 45.15 -9.27 -24.51
CA GLU A 54 46.09 -10.41 -24.49
C GLU A 54 47.54 -10.02 -24.87
N ASP A 55 47.84 -8.73 -25.03
CA ASP A 55 49.16 -8.23 -25.42
C ASP A 55 49.89 -7.63 -24.21
N ASP A 56 50.68 -8.46 -23.53
CA ASP A 56 51.56 -8.13 -22.39
C ASP A 56 52.70 -7.13 -22.75
N THR A 57 52.74 -6.61 -23.98
CA THR A 57 53.83 -5.73 -24.46
C THR A 57 53.44 -4.30 -24.83
N ARG A 58 52.20 -3.87 -24.54
CA ARG A 58 51.80 -2.45 -24.68
C ARG A 58 51.35 -1.84 -23.36
N THR A 59 52.34 -1.45 -22.57
CA THR A 59 52.19 -0.48 -21.50
C THR A 59 51.89 0.90 -22.12
N GLU A 60 50.77 1.49 -21.73
CA GLU A 60 50.41 2.90 -21.97
C GLU A 60 50.04 3.27 -23.41
N PHE A 61 48.79 2.98 -23.78
CA PHE A 61 48.09 3.90 -24.69
C PHE A 61 47.69 5.13 -23.87
N PRO A 62 48.01 6.37 -24.32
CA PRO A 62 47.48 7.55 -23.63
C PRO A 62 45.96 7.41 -23.64
N PRO A 63 45.27 7.62 -22.50
CA PRO A 63 43.83 7.69 -22.52
C PRO A 63 43.49 8.80 -23.50
N ALA A 64 43.04 8.45 -24.71
CA ALA A 64 42.41 9.40 -25.57
C ALA A 64 41.20 9.86 -24.77
N LEU A 65 41.34 11.02 -24.17
CA LEU A 65 40.34 11.70 -23.36
C LEU A 65 39.23 12.12 -24.34
N ASP A 66 38.50 11.14 -24.83
CA ASP A 66 37.41 11.35 -25.75
C ASP A 66 36.29 12.01 -24.96
N TYR A 67 36.27 13.34 -25.01
CA TYR A 67 35.29 14.17 -24.34
C TYR A 67 33.85 13.77 -24.73
N ALA A 68 33.64 13.27 -25.96
CA ALA A 68 32.33 12.81 -26.40
C ALA A 68 31.93 11.54 -25.64
N THR A 69 32.82 10.56 -25.55
CA THR A 69 32.60 9.33 -24.79
C THR A 69 32.45 9.61 -23.28
N SER A 70 33.26 10.50 -22.70
CA SER A 70 33.13 10.84 -21.28
C SER A 70 31.83 11.58 -20.97
N ALA A 71 31.43 12.53 -21.82
CA ALA A 71 30.17 13.26 -21.65
C ALA A 71 28.96 12.34 -21.82
N GLN A 72 28.99 11.41 -22.77
CA GLN A 72 27.93 10.42 -22.95
C GLN A 72 27.79 9.50 -21.73
N ARG A 73 28.91 9.07 -21.13
CA ARG A 73 28.91 8.26 -19.91
C ARG A 73 28.39 9.03 -18.71
N GLU A 74 28.83 10.28 -18.53
CA GLU A 74 28.32 11.13 -17.46
C GLU A 74 26.80 11.33 -17.57
N LEU A 75 26.30 11.59 -18.78
CA LEU A 75 24.87 11.69 -19.04
C LEU A 75 24.13 10.41 -18.67
N LEU A 76 24.65 9.25 -19.08
CA LEU A 76 24.09 7.94 -18.77
C LEU A 76 24.07 7.70 -17.26
N ILE A 77 25.16 7.94 -16.54
CA ILE A 77 25.22 7.78 -15.08
C ILE A 77 24.18 8.68 -14.39
N ARG A 78 24.03 9.93 -14.85
CA ARG A 78 23.03 10.87 -14.31
C ARG A 78 21.60 10.39 -14.55
N GLU A 79 21.30 9.90 -15.74
CA GLU A 79 19.98 9.35 -16.08
C GLU A 79 19.64 8.13 -15.23
N GLN A 80 20.54 7.14 -15.17
CA GLN A 80 20.34 5.91 -14.40
C GLN A 80 20.24 6.21 -12.90
N SER A 81 21.00 7.17 -12.39
CA SER A 81 20.91 7.63 -10.99
C SER A 81 19.55 8.27 -10.69
N ALA A 82 19.04 9.11 -11.58
CA ALA A 82 17.72 9.71 -11.44
C ALA A 82 16.60 8.65 -11.47
N ALA A 83 16.72 7.66 -12.36
CA ALA A 83 15.80 6.53 -12.44
C ALA A 83 15.83 5.67 -11.16
N LEU A 84 17.02 5.41 -10.61
CA LEU A 84 17.19 4.71 -9.35
C LEU A 84 16.53 5.45 -8.17
N ILE A 85 16.73 6.76 -8.07
CA ILE A 85 16.09 7.59 -7.03
C ILE A 85 14.57 7.50 -7.15
N ARG A 86 14.03 7.59 -8.37
CA ARG A 86 12.59 7.46 -8.63
C ARG A 86 12.06 6.08 -8.22
N THR A 87 12.79 5.02 -8.53
CA THR A 87 12.42 3.66 -8.09
C THR A 87 12.45 3.54 -6.57
N ALA A 88 13.44 4.12 -5.89
CA ALA A 88 13.51 4.12 -4.43
C ALA A 88 12.30 4.87 -3.79
N GLN A 89 11.86 5.98 -4.40
CA GLN A 89 10.62 6.66 -4.01
C GLN A 89 9.38 5.78 -4.25
N GLY A 90 9.36 5.03 -5.36
CA GLY A 90 8.33 4.04 -5.64
C GLY A 90 8.27 2.92 -4.58
N ILE A 91 9.41 2.45 -4.11
CA ILE A 91 9.51 1.47 -3.01
C ILE A 91 9.02 2.09 -1.70
N SER A 92 9.42 3.32 -1.38
CA SER A 92 8.94 4.01 -0.17
C SER A 92 7.41 4.17 -0.17
N THR A 93 6.84 4.49 -1.32
CA THR A 93 5.38 4.56 -1.50
C THR A 93 4.74 3.18 -1.31
N LEU A 94 5.30 2.13 -1.91
CA LEU A 94 4.84 0.75 -1.73
C LEU A 94 4.88 0.31 -0.26
N VAL A 95 5.95 0.63 0.48
CA VAL A 95 6.06 0.33 1.92
C VAL A 95 4.95 1.02 2.69
N ARG A 96 4.65 2.27 2.37
CA ARG A 96 3.52 2.99 2.97
C ARG A 96 2.18 2.33 2.64
N ASP A 97 1.95 1.96 1.38
CA ASP A 97 0.72 1.25 0.96
C ASP A 97 0.56 -0.08 1.75
N LEU A 98 1.66 -0.81 1.98
CA LEU A 98 1.67 -2.04 2.78
C LEU A 98 1.41 -1.78 4.27
N GLN A 99 1.99 -0.72 4.83
CA GLN A 99 1.73 -0.30 6.20
C GLN A 99 0.28 0.15 6.38
N GLU A 100 -0.29 0.87 5.43
CA GLU A 100 -1.70 1.25 5.42
C GLU A 100 -2.60 0.01 5.29
N LEU A 101 -2.26 -0.95 4.43
CA LEU A 101 -2.98 -2.23 4.35
C LEU A 101 -2.86 -3.04 5.65
N TRP A 102 -1.77 -2.92 6.38
CA TRP A 102 -1.58 -3.64 7.65
C TRP A 102 -2.30 -2.94 8.82
N LEU A 103 -2.23 -1.61 8.89
CA LEU A 103 -2.87 -0.80 9.94
C LEU A 103 -4.38 -0.63 9.73
N PHE A 104 -4.84 -0.61 8.48
CA PHE A 104 -6.24 -0.47 8.09
C PHE A 104 -6.76 -1.72 7.36
N GLY A 105 -6.08 -2.85 7.55
CA GLY A 105 -6.48 -4.15 7.00
C GLY A 105 -7.97 -4.40 7.20
N GLY A 106 -8.59 -5.09 6.24
CA GLY A 106 -10.04 -5.18 6.06
C GLY A 106 -10.77 -5.15 7.39
N LEU A 107 -11.37 -3.99 7.69
CA LEU A 107 -11.98 -3.58 8.95
C LEU A 107 -12.56 -4.77 9.74
N ASP A 108 -11.74 -5.43 10.55
CA ASP A 108 -12.12 -6.51 11.46
C ASP A 108 -12.74 -5.92 12.74
N THR A 109 -13.59 -4.91 12.55
CA THR A 109 -14.42 -4.30 13.58
C THR A 109 -15.90 -4.31 13.17
N LEU A 110 -16.24 -4.86 12.01
CA LEU A 110 -17.62 -5.17 11.60
C LEU A 110 -17.95 -6.66 11.73
N SER A 111 -16.94 -7.49 11.97
CA SER A 111 -17.07 -8.94 12.13
C SER A 111 -16.90 -9.35 13.59
N ASP A 112 -17.15 -8.46 14.55
CA ASP A 112 -17.26 -8.89 15.95
C ASP A 112 -18.54 -9.74 16.06
N PRO A 113 -18.47 -11.05 16.31
CA PRO A 113 -19.66 -11.90 16.45
C PRO A 113 -20.58 -11.42 17.59
N ALA A 114 -20.10 -10.58 18.50
CA ALA A 114 -20.92 -9.92 19.52
C ALA A 114 -21.82 -8.82 18.93
N ASP A 115 -21.36 -8.11 17.89
CA ASP A 115 -22.14 -7.04 17.26
C ASP A 115 -23.26 -7.60 16.36
N GLU A 116 -23.05 -8.78 15.78
CA GLU A 116 -24.08 -9.44 14.97
C GLU A 116 -25.27 -9.88 15.83
N GLU A 117 -25.03 -10.43 17.02
CA GLU A 117 -26.08 -10.84 17.96
C GLU A 117 -26.81 -9.63 18.55
N THR A 118 -26.08 -8.55 18.90
CA THR A 118 -26.71 -7.31 19.41
C THR A 118 -27.52 -6.60 18.33
N ASN A 119 -27.10 -6.64 17.07
CA ASN A 119 -27.85 -6.07 15.96
C ASN A 119 -29.09 -6.92 15.64
N ARG A 120 -29.00 -8.25 15.76
CA ARG A 120 -30.14 -9.17 15.62
C ARG A 120 -31.20 -8.95 16.71
N THR A 121 -30.79 -8.77 17.97
CA THR A 121 -31.72 -8.44 19.06
C THR A 121 -32.35 -7.06 18.89
N LYS A 122 -31.59 -6.05 18.46
CA LYS A 122 -32.14 -4.72 18.14
C LYS A 122 -33.14 -4.78 16.99
N ALA A 123 -32.85 -5.55 15.94
CA ALA A 123 -33.75 -5.75 14.81
C ALA A 123 -35.08 -6.44 15.22
N LEU A 124 -35.01 -7.43 16.12
CA LEU A 124 -36.19 -8.07 16.69
C LEU A 124 -37.01 -7.11 17.54
N ALA A 125 -36.38 -6.29 18.38
CA ALA A 125 -37.07 -5.29 19.19
C ALA A 125 -37.75 -4.21 18.33
N VAL A 126 -37.11 -3.78 17.24
CA VAL A 126 -37.71 -2.83 16.29
C VAL A 126 -38.89 -3.47 15.55
N ALA A 127 -38.78 -4.74 15.15
CA ALA A 127 -39.88 -5.46 14.52
C ALA A 127 -41.10 -5.60 15.47
N GLU A 128 -40.86 -5.87 16.75
CA GLU A 128 -41.91 -5.93 17.78
C GLU A 128 -42.58 -4.56 17.99
N MET A 129 -41.80 -3.48 18.04
CA MET A 129 -42.37 -2.12 18.11
C MET A 129 -43.20 -1.77 16.88
N ILE A 130 -42.75 -2.13 15.68
CA ILE A 130 -43.49 -1.92 14.44
C ILE A 130 -44.78 -2.75 14.42
N GLU A 131 -44.74 -3.99 14.92
CA GLU A 131 -45.93 -4.83 15.04
C GLU A 131 -46.93 -4.25 16.05
N ALA A 132 -46.45 -3.74 17.19
CA ALA A 132 -47.29 -3.06 18.17
C ALA A 132 -47.95 -1.80 17.57
N LEU A 133 -47.19 -0.98 16.85
CA LEU A 133 -47.70 0.19 16.13
C LEU A 133 -48.70 -0.18 15.01
N ALA A 134 -48.42 -1.25 14.26
CA ALA A 134 -49.30 -1.74 13.21
C ALA A 134 -50.62 -2.30 13.77
N LYS A 135 -50.58 -2.97 14.93
CA LYS A 135 -51.78 -3.41 15.67
C LYS A 135 -52.55 -2.24 16.27
N GLN A 136 -51.88 -1.12 16.56
CA GLN A 136 -52.51 0.04 17.20
C GLN A 136 -53.33 0.89 16.22
N GLY A 137 -53.06 0.83 14.91
CA GLY A 137 -53.84 1.44 13.84
C GLY A 137 -53.99 2.98 13.92
N PRO A 138 -54.25 3.70 12.81
CA PRO A 138 -54.32 5.17 12.82
C PRO A 138 -55.54 5.80 13.53
N GLY A 139 -56.28 5.05 14.36
CA GLY A 139 -57.59 5.47 14.89
C GLY A 139 -57.74 5.42 16.42
N GLY A 140 -56.65 5.25 17.17
CA GLY A 140 -56.70 4.86 18.58
C GLY A 140 -56.45 5.95 19.62
N ILE A 141 -56.63 7.24 19.35
CA ILE A 141 -56.59 8.27 20.41
C ILE A 141 -57.99 8.45 20.99
N LYS A 142 -58.37 7.59 21.94
CA LYS A 142 -59.41 7.93 22.92
C LYS A 142 -58.71 8.53 24.13
N GLN A 143 -58.83 9.84 24.27
CA GLN A 143 -58.67 10.55 25.54
C GLN A 143 -59.41 9.77 26.63
N LYS A 144 -58.70 9.47 27.71
CA LYS A 144 -59.31 9.19 29.00
C LYS A 144 -58.61 10.06 30.02
N GLU A 145 -59.22 11.21 30.26
CA GLU A 145 -59.10 11.90 31.55
C GLU A 145 -59.47 10.88 32.63
N ASP A 146 -58.59 10.70 33.61
CA ASP A 146 -59.07 10.52 34.97
C ASP A 146 -58.09 11.13 35.96
N SER A 147 -58.65 12.10 36.68
CA SER A 147 -58.20 12.71 37.91
C SER A 147 -57.67 11.70 38.93
N THR A 148 -56.51 12.00 39.52
CA THR A 148 -56.26 11.75 40.94
C THR A 148 -55.03 12.53 41.41
N THR A 149 -55.31 13.74 41.88
CA THR A 149 -54.50 14.49 42.85
C THR A 149 -54.00 13.57 43.98
N LYS A 150 -52.70 13.27 44.01
CA LYS A 150 -52.02 12.88 45.25
C LYS A 150 -51.49 14.14 45.92
N LYS A 151 -52.24 14.58 46.93
CA LYS A 151 -51.83 15.55 47.93
C LYS A 151 -50.70 14.94 48.75
N GLU A 152 -49.57 15.62 48.79
CA GLU A 152 -48.39 15.28 49.58
C GLU A 152 -48.73 15.27 51.08
N THR A 153 -48.27 14.23 51.77
CA THR A 153 -48.17 14.16 53.24
C THR A 153 -46.79 13.62 53.58
N ASN A 154 -45.85 14.50 53.94
CA ASN A 154 -45.19 14.47 55.26
C ASN A 154 -44.04 15.48 55.36
N GLY A 155 -44.10 16.27 56.43
CA GLY A 155 -43.07 17.18 56.89
C GLY A 155 -43.63 18.02 58.04
N GLU A 156 -43.76 17.43 59.22
CA GLU A 156 -44.11 18.10 60.47
C GLU A 156 -42.99 17.91 61.50
N ALA A 157 -42.73 19.00 62.25
CA ALA A 157 -41.84 19.22 63.39
C ALA A 157 -40.35 19.50 63.10
#